data_AF-A0A2D6TY09-F1
#
_entry.id   AF-A0A2D6TY09-F1
#
_cell.length_a   1.000
_cell.length_b   1.000
_cell.length_c   1.000
_cell.angle_alpha   90.00
_cell.angle_beta   90.00
_cell.angle_gamma   90.00
#
_symmetry.space_group_name_H-M   'P 1'
#
loop_
_entity.id
_entity.type
_entity.pdbx_description
1 polymer ?
#
loop_
_entity_poly.entity_id
_entity_poly.type
_entity_poly.pdbx_seq_one_letter_code
_entity_poly.pdbx_strand_id
1 'polypeptide(L)'
;MQALTRDDIAHIINSPLLNNAEIVGVIKEELRVDIDPDLTREEMVEAVFEAYQVALEEVAIKTREAKQETKRVEAKKAGKPEKVSRKQFIINLIEEGKYTKESIVDLVSEEYGYGITGKKPTTRVGRVLRELNGEDKLQVLADGILRIK
;
A
#
# COMPACT_ATOMS: atom_id res chain seq x y z
N MET A 1 -2.77 13.81 -11.29
CA MET A 1 -3.55 15.05 -11.41
C MET A 1 -2.67 16.05 -12.13
N GLN A 2 -3.14 16.65 -13.22
CA GLN A 2 -2.48 17.83 -13.78
C GLN A 2 -2.74 19.00 -12.83
N ALA A 3 -1.69 19.72 -12.43
CA ALA A 3 -1.86 20.91 -11.61
C ALA A 3 -2.38 22.05 -12.49
N LEU A 4 -3.45 22.73 -12.05
CA LEU A 4 -3.92 23.96 -12.69
C LEU A 4 -2.83 25.03 -12.59
N THR A 5 -2.58 25.74 -13.68
CA THR A 5 -1.67 26.89 -13.70
C THR A 5 -2.39 28.16 -13.26
N ARG A 6 -1.63 29.22 -12.93
CA ARG A 6 -2.20 30.53 -12.60
C ARG A 6 -3.06 31.08 -13.76
N ASP A 7 -2.66 30.81 -15.00
CA ASP A 7 -3.38 31.26 -16.19
C ASP A 7 -4.73 30.54 -16.36
N ASP A 8 -4.80 29.25 -16.00
CA ASP A 8 -6.05 28.49 -16.02
C ASP A 8 -7.06 29.06 -15.01
N ILE A 9 -6.59 29.40 -13.80
CA ILE A 9 -7.38 30.03 -12.74
C ILE A 9 -7.81 31.45 -13.15
N ALA A 10 -6.91 32.21 -13.77
CA ALA A 10 -7.21 33.52 -14.32
C ALA A 10 -8.28 33.46 -15.42
N HIS A 11 -8.28 32.40 -16.24
CA HIS A 11 -9.29 32.22 -17.28
C HIS A 11 -10.69 31.98 -16.69
N ILE A 12 -10.77 31.25 -15.58
CA ILE A 12 -12.03 31.00 -14.85
C ILE A 12 -12.56 32.30 -14.22
N ILE A 13 -11.68 33.06 -13.55
CA ILE A 13 -12.06 34.28 -12.82
C ILE A 13 -12.35 35.45 -13.76
N ASN A 14 -11.62 35.58 -14.86
CA ASN A 14 -11.81 36.68 -15.81
C ASN A 14 -12.94 36.43 -16.81
N SER A 15 -13.80 35.45 -16.56
CA SER A 15 -14.99 35.22 -17.39
C SER A 15 -15.84 36.51 -17.47
N PRO A 16 -16.10 37.04 -18.68
CA PRO A 16 -16.92 38.24 -18.84
C PRO A 16 -18.41 37.96 -18.63
N LEU A 17 -18.78 36.67 -18.54
CA LEU A 17 -20.18 36.21 -18.44
C LEU A 17 -20.64 36.01 -17.00
N LEU A 18 -19.72 35.99 -16.04
CA LEU A 18 -20.00 35.72 -14.63
C LEU A 18 -19.72 36.94 -13.77
N ASN A 19 -20.60 37.19 -12.81
CA ASN A 19 -20.39 38.16 -11.75
C ASN A 19 -19.49 37.57 -10.64
N ASN A 20 -18.95 38.42 -9.75
CA ASN A 20 -18.01 37.97 -8.71
C ASN A 20 -18.61 36.91 -7.77
N ALA A 21 -19.92 37.00 -7.45
CA ALA A 21 -20.58 36.01 -6.59
C ALA A 21 -20.71 34.64 -7.26
N GLU A 22 -20.99 34.61 -8.57
CA GLU A 22 -21.03 33.39 -9.37
C GLU A 22 -19.63 32.77 -9.50
N ILE A 23 -18.60 33.59 -9.68
CA ILE A 23 -17.20 33.15 -9.73
C ILE A 23 -16.80 32.49 -8.40
N VAL A 24 -17.12 33.11 -7.26
CA VAL A 24 -16.87 32.51 -5.94
C VAL A 24 -17.61 31.19 -5.77
N GLY A 25 -18.86 31.10 -6.23
CA GLY A 25 -19.64 29.87 -6.20
C GLY A 25 -18.97 28.73 -6.97
N VAL A 26 -18.53 29.00 -8.20
CA VAL A 26 -17.83 28.02 -9.05
C VAL A 26 -16.50 27.58 -8.41
N ILE A 27 -15.72 28.52 -7.87
CA ILE A 27 -14.45 28.21 -7.19
C ILE A 27 -14.70 27.30 -5.97
N LYS A 28 -15.74 27.59 -5.18
CA LYS A 28 -16.09 26.80 -4.01
C LYS A 28 -16.57 25.40 -4.37
N GLU A 29 -17.31 25.25 -5.47
CA GLU A 29 -17.82 23.96 -5.93
C GLU A 29 -16.71 23.09 -6.54
N GLU A 30 -15.93 23.65 -7.46
CA GLU A 30 -14.93 22.92 -8.24
C GLU A 30 -13.62 22.72 -7.47
N LEU A 31 -13.14 23.75 -6.78
CA LEU A 31 -11.83 23.75 -6.13
C LEU A 31 -11.93 23.59 -4.60
N ARG A 32 -13.13 23.68 -4.02
CA ARG A 32 -13.38 23.63 -2.57
C ARG A 32 -12.60 24.71 -1.79
N VAL A 33 -12.35 25.85 -2.42
CA VAL A 33 -11.70 27.01 -1.82
C VAL A 33 -12.76 28.05 -1.49
N ASP A 34 -12.74 28.58 -0.27
CA ASP A 34 -13.62 29.68 0.15
C ASP A 34 -12.88 31.01 -0.03
N ILE A 35 -13.48 31.96 -0.76
CA ILE A 35 -12.86 33.25 -1.10
C ILE A 35 -13.86 34.36 -0.84
N ASP A 36 -13.33 35.49 -0.38
CA ASP A 36 -14.11 36.70 -0.14
C ASP A 36 -14.61 37.29 -1.49
N PRO A 37 -15.93 37.44 -1.68
CA PRO A 37 -16.51 38.00 -2.90
C PRO A 37 -16.23 39.50 -3.10
N ASP A 38 -15.79 40.22 -2.06
CA ASP A 38 -15.49 41.65 -2.11
C ASP A 38 -14.09 41.94 -2.67
N LEU A 39 -13.28 40.91 -2.92
CA LEU A 39 -11.95 41.04 -3.51
C LEU A 39 -12.02 41.44 -4.99
N THR A 40 -10.98 42.15 -5.44
CA THR A 40 -10.81 42.43 -6.87
C THR A 40 -10.48 41.15 -7.62
N ARG A 41 -10.76 41.10 -8.94
CA ARG A 41 -10.49 39.90 -9.75
C ARG A 41 -9.02 39.47 -9.71
N GLU A 42 -8.09 40.42 -9.66
CA GLU A 42 -6.65 40.14 -9.56
C GLU A 42 -6.30 39.49 -8.22
N GLU A 43 -6.83 40.02 -7.11
CA GLU A 43 -6.64 39.47 -5.77
C GLU A 43 -7.32 38.10 -5.61
N MET A 44 -8.47 37.88 -6.25
CA MET A 44 -9.13 36.58 -6.28
C MET A 44 -8.27 35.51 -6.97
N VAL A 45 -7.59 35.86 -8.07
CA VAL A 45 -6.68 34.93 -8.77
C VAL A 45 -5.53 34.51 -7.86
N GLU A 46 -4.95 35.46 -7.15
CA GLU A 46 -3.85 35.19 -6.21
C GLU A 46 -4.34 34.33 -5.04
N ALA A 47 -5.48 34.68 -4.44
CA ALA A 47 -6.07 33.92 -3.33
C ALA A 47 -6.44 32.48 -3.71
N VAL A 48 -7.06 32.24 -4.89
CA VAL A 48 -7.33 30.88 -5.38
C VAL A 48 -6.04 30.12 -5.57
N PHE A 49 -5.05 30.74 -6.22
CA PHE A 49 -3.81 30.06 -6.57
C PHE A 49 -3.01 29.65 -5.33
N GLU A 50 -2.91 30.53 -4.33
CA GLU A 50 -2.27 30.23 -3.05
C GLU A 50 -2.99 29.12 -2.30
N ALA A 51 -4.32 29.19 -2.17
CA ALA A 51 -5.10 28.16 -1.51
C ALA A 51 -4.98 26.79 -2.21
N TYR A 52 -4.95 26.79 -3.54
CA TYR A 52 -4.75 25.59 -4.35
C TYR A 52 -3.35 24.99 -4.17
N GLN A 53 -2.30 25.82 -4.11
CA GLN A 53 -0.94 25.38 -3.82
C GLN A 53 -0.84 24.73 -2.44
N VAL A 54 -1.42 25.36 -1.41
CA VAL A 54 -1.45 24.82 -0.04
C VAL A 54 -2.20 23.48 0.00
N ALA A 55 -3.34 23.37 -0.68
CA ALA A 55 -4.08 22.11 -0.78
C ALA A 55 -3.28 21.00 -1.48
N LEU A 56 -2.55 21.34 -2.55
CA LEU A 56 -1.66 20.39 -3.24
C LEU A 56 -0.50 19.95 -2.35
N GLU A 57 0.11 20.87 -1.60
CA GLU A 57 1.16 20.56 -0.63
C GLU A 57 0.65 19.66 0.49
N GLU A 58 -0.53 19.93 1.04
CA GLU A 58 -1.16 19.05 2.03
C GLU A 58 -1.40 17.64 1.48
N VAL A 59 -1.90 17.52 0.25
CA VAL A 59 -2.10 16.21 -0.40
C VAL A 59 -0.76 15.53 -0.63
N ALA A 60 0.28 16.26 -1.04
CA ALA A 60 1.62 15.73 -1.24
C ALA A 60 2.26 15.27 0.08
N ILE A 61 2.08 16.02 1.17
CA ILE A 61 2.53 15.69 2.52
C ILE A 61 1.78 14.45 3.01
N LYS A 62 0.44 14.42 2.96
CA LYS A 62 -0.38 13.25 3.31
C LYS A 62 0.00 12.01 2.50
N THR A 63 0.28 12.18 1.20
CA THR A 63 0.74 11.07 0.34
C THR A 63 2.15 10.61 0.71
N ARG A 64 3.05 11.53 1.06
CA ARG A 64 4.42 11.22 1.51
C ARG A 64 4.42 10.55 2.89
N GLU A 65 3.58 11.01 3.80
CA GLU A 65 3.35 10.41 5.12
C GLU A 65 2.74 9.02 5.00
N ALA A 66 1.69 8.84 4.18
CA ALA A 66 1.12 7.51 3.90
C ALA A 66 2.17 6.55 3.29
N LYS A 67 3.00 7.02 2.35
CA LYS A 67 4.12 6.24 1.79
C LYS A 67 5.20 5.92 2.83
N GLN A 68 5.51 6.86 3.72
CA GLN A 68 6.48 6.62 4.81
C GLN A 68 5.92 5.69 5.89
N GLU A 69 4.62 5.78 6.19
CA GLU A 69 3.92 4.88 7.09
C GLU A 69 3.86 3.48 6.51
N THR A 70 3.64 3.33 5.20
CA THR A 70 3.72 2.03 4.51
C THR A 70 5.14 1.46 4.59
N LYS A 71 6.19 2.28 4.36
CA LYS A 71 7.59 1.86 4.52
C LYS A 71 7.96 1.54 5.98
N ARG A 72 7.39 2.26 6.96
CA ARG A 72 7.62 2.00 8.39
C ARG A 72 6.86 0.76 8.89
N VAL A 73 5.68 0.47 8.34
CA VAL A 73 4.93 -0.77 8.57
C VAL A 73 5.67 -1.96 7.93
N GLU A 74 6.26 -1.78 6.74
CA GLU A 74 7.17 -2.76 6.13
C GLU A 74 8.44 -2.98 6.98
N ALA A 75 9.03 -1.92 7.54
CA ALA A 75 10.20 -2.01 8.41
C ALA A 75 9.88 -2.58 9.81
N LYS A 76 8.68 -2.35 10.36
CA LYS A 76 8.23 -2.99 11.61
C LYS A 76 7.78 -4.45 11.39
N LYS A 77 7.38 -4.83 10.17
CA LYS A 77 7.29 -6.25 9.75
C LYS A 77 8.67 -6.86 9.44
N ALA A 78 9.73 -6.06 9.38
CA ALA A 78 11.11 -6.51 9.20
C ALA A 78 11.82 -6.84 10.52
N GLY A 79 11.10 -7.46 11.45
CA GLY A 79 11.70 -8.50 12.30
C GLY A 79 11.90 -9.80 11.51
N LYS A 80 12.28 -9.73 10.22
CA LYS A 80 12.57 -10.92 9.43
C LYS A 80 13.98 -11.38 9.79
N PRO A 81 14.16 -12.53 10.46
CA PRO A 81 15.47 -13.16 10.52
C PRO A 81 15.93 -13.35 9.07
N GLU A 82 17.21 -13.06 8.82
CA GLU A 82 18.03 -13.53 7.70
C GLU A 82 17.22 -14.33 6.66
N LYS A 83 16.91 -13.76 5.48
CA LYS A 83 15.97 -14.34 4.48
C LYS A 83 16.22 -15.84 4.27
N VAL A 84 15.57 -16.67 5.07
CA VAL A 84 15.74 -18.11 5.02
C VAL A 84 15.13 -18.56 3.69
N SER A 85 15.80 -19.47 2.98
CA SER A 85 15.25 -19.98 1.73
C SER A 85 13.87 -20.61 2.01
N ARG A 86 12.93 -20.54 1.05
CA ARG A 86 11.59 -21.12 1.22
C ARG A 86 11.61 -22.60 1.63
N LYS A 87 12.61 -23.35 1.15
CA LYS A 87 12.82 -24.75 1.55
C LYS A 87 13.20 -24.85 3.02
N GLN A 88 14.14 -24.03 3.48
CA GLN A 88 14.59 -24.04 4.87
C GLN A 88 13.48 -23.55 5.82
N PHE A 89 12.68 -22.57 5.42
CA PHE A 89 11.51 -22.16 6.19
C PHE A 89 10.52 -23.32 6.42
N ILE A 90 10.22 -24.10 5.37
CA ILE A 90 9.37 -25.30 5.49
C ILE A 90 10.01 -26.34 6.41
N ILE A 91 11.33 -26.54 6.30
CA ILE A 91 12.06 -27.49 7.16
C ILE A 91 11.95 -27.06 8.62
N ASN A 92 12.13 -25.77 8.93
CA ASN A 92 12.02 -25.25 10.30
C ASN A 92 10.61 -25.49 10.87
N LEU A 93 9.56 -25.29 10.09
CA LEU A 93 8.17 -25.58 10.51
C LEU A 93 7.98 -27.08 10.82
N ILE A 94 8.57 -27.96 10.01
CA ILE A 94 8.52 -29.41 10.23
C ILE A 94 9.35 -29.81 11.47
N GLU A 95 10.45 -29.12 11.76
CA GLU A 95 11.26 -29.37 12.97
C GLU A 95 10.50 -29.02 14.26
N GLU A 96 9.56 -28.08 14.22
CA GLU A 96 8.70 -27.77 15.37
C GLU A 96 7.72 -28.91 15.70
N GLY A 97 7.36 -29.76 14.72
CA GLY A 97 6.48 -30.92 14.93
C GLY A 97 5.02 -30.60 15.23
N LYS A 98 4.63 -29.32 15.21
CA LYS A 98 3.32 -28.81 15.66
C LYS A 98 2.33 -28.51 14.54
N TYR A 99 2.77 -28.57 13.29
CA TYR A 99 1.97 -28.12 12.17
C TYR A 99 1.58 -29.28 11.26
N THR A 100 0.31 -29.30 10.89
CA THR A 100 -0.20 -30.16 9.81
C THR A 100 0.30 -29.66 8.45
N LYS A 101 0.19 -30.49 7.42
CA LYS A 101 0.55 -30.10 6.06
C LYS A 101 -0.23 -28.87 5.60
N GLU A 102 -1.51 -28.79 5.91
CA GLU A 102 -2.40 -27.68 5.60
C GLU A 102 -1.90 -26.41 6.28
N SER A 103 -1.59 -26.48 7.58
CA SER A 103 -1.05 -25.34 8.35
C SER A 103 0.29 -24.85 7.79
N ILE A 104 1.18 -25.76 7.38
CA ILE A 104 2.46 -25.41 6.74
C ILE A 104 2.23 -24.68 5.42
N VAL A 105 1.25 -25.11 4.62
CA VAL A 105 0.92 -24.45 3.35
C VAL A 105 0.44 -23.02 3.57
N ASP A 106 -0.43 -22.82 4.55
CA ASP A 106 -0.99 -21.50 4.87
C ASP A 106 0.09 -20.54 5.37
N LEU A 107 0.94 -20.99 6.31
CA LEU A 107 2.06 -20.21 6.83
C LEU A 107 3.07 -19.83 5.73
N VAL A 108 3.40 -20.75 4.83
CA VAL A 108 4.28 -20.47 3.68
C VAL A 108 3.63 -19.49 2.69
N SER A 109 2.32 -19.59 2.52
CA SER A 109 1.56 -18.70 1.64
C SER A 109 1.56 -17.26 2.17
N GLU A 110 1.32 -17.10 3.47
CA GLU A 110 1.32 -15.83 4.18
C GLU A 110 2.71 -15.18 4.18
N GLU A 111 3.75 -15.93 4.57
CA GLU A 111 5.12 -15.41 4.71
C GLU A 111 5.72 -14.91 3.38
N TYR A 112 5.38 -15.57 2.27
CA TYR A 112 5.96 -15.31 0.95
C TYR A 112 5.00 -14.75 -0.10
N GLY A 113 3.76 -14.42 0.27
CA GLY A 113 2.80 -13.73 -0.59
C GLY A 113 2.38 -14.53 -1.84
N TYR A 114 2.16 -15.83 -1.71
CA TYR A 114 1.85 -16.71 -2.85
C TYR A 114 0.52 -16.38 -3.56
N GLY A 115 -0.39 -15.66 -2.92
CA GLY A 115 -1.70 -15.28 -3.48
C GLY A 115 -1.67 -14.37 -4.72
N ILE A 116 -0.52 -13.76 -5.06
CA ILE A 116 -0.46 -12.70 -6.09
C ILE A 116 0.06 -13.20 -7.46
N THR A 117 0.82 -14.30 -7.51
CA THR A 117 1.64 -14.65 -8.70
C THR A 117 1.32 -16.01 -9.35
N GLY A 118 0.17 -16.63 -9.04
CA GLY A 118 -0.24 -17.92 -9.61
C GLY A 118 0.67 -19.10 -9.24
N LYS A 119 1.67 -18.88 -8.37
CA LYS A 119 2.51 -19.93 -7.81
C LYS A 119 1.71 -20.60 -6.69
N LYS A 120 1.81 -21.93 -6.58
CA LYS A 120 1.10 -22.69 -5.54
C LYS A 120 2.07 -23.08 -4.42
N PRO A 121 1.84 -22.64 -3.17
CA PRO A 121 2.68 -23.01 -2.03
C PRO A 121 2.62 -24.52 -1.77
N THR A 122 1.48 -25.14 -2.05
CA THR A 122 1.24 -26.60 -2.01
C THR A 122 2.28 -27.41 -2.78
N THR A 123 2.68 -26.97 -3.99
CA THR A 123 3.68 -27.67 -4.81
C THR A 123 5.05 -27.66 -4.14
N ARG A 124 5.44 -26.54 -3.53
CA ARG A 124 6.73 -26.39 -2.86
C ARG A 124 6.75 -27.21 -1.57
N VAL A 125 5.72 -27.11 -0.73
CA VAL A 125 5.58 -27.90 0.50
C VAL A 125 5.57 -29.39 0.17
N GLY A 126 4.78 -29.83 -0.82
CA GLY A 126 4.74 -31.22 -1.24
C GLY A 126 6.09 -31.75 -1.77
N ARG A 127 6.90 -30.91 -2.40
CA ARG A 127 8.26 -31.29 -2.82
C ARG A 127 9.18 -31.50 -1.62
N VAL A 128 9.16 -30.60 -0.63
CA VAL A 128 10.00 -30.73 0.58
C VAL A 128 9.61 -31.98 1.38
N LEU A 129 8.31 -32.24 1.53
CA LEU A 129 7.84 -33.45 2.22
C LEU A 129 8.29 -34.73 1.51
N ARG A 130 8.21 -34.79 0.17
CA ARG A 130 8.71 -35.95 -0.58
C ARG A 130 10.22 -36.14 -0.46
N GLU A 131 10.98 -35.05 -0.50
CA GLU A 131 12.44 -35.09 -0.31
C GLU A 131 12.80 -35.65 1.07
N LEU A 132 12.18 -35.14 2.15
CA LEU A 132 12.46 -35.62 3.50
C LEU A 132 11.95 -37.04 3.75
N ASN A 133 10.80 -37.42 3.16
CA ASN A 133 10.29 -38.79 3.26
C ASN A 133 11.18 -39.80 2.52
N GLY A 134 11.74 -39.41 1.37
CA GLY A 134 12.69 -40.25 0.64
C GLY A 134 14.04 -40.43 1.35
N GLU A 135 14.33 -39.59 2.34
CA GLU A 135 15.49 -39.69 3.22
C GLU A 135 15.15 -40.37 4.57
N ASP A 136 13.93 -40.90 4.74
CA ASP A 136 13.40 -41.47 6.00
C ASP A 136 13.48 -40.49 7.20
N LYS A 137 13.41 -39.18 6.93
CA LYS A 137 13.52 -38.10 7.93
C LYS A 137 12.18 -37.51 8.36
N LEU A 138 11.06 -38.17 8.06
CA LEU A 138 9.72 -37.70 8.43
C LEU A 138 8.99 -38.69 9.32
N GLN A 139 8.42 -38.16 10.39
CA GLN A 139 7.46 -38.85 11.23
C GLN A 139 6.13 -38.09 11.21
N VAL A 140 5.04 -38.79 10.87
CA VAL A 140 3.69 -38.25 10.96
C VAL A 140 3.17 -38.50 12.37
N LEU A 141 2.82 -37.42 13.06
CA LEU A 141 2.22 -37.44 14.40
C LEU A 141 0.71 -37.21 14.30
N ALA A 142 -0.03 -37.42 15.39
CA ALA A 142 -1.46 -37.12 15.45
C ALA A 142 -1.75 -35.63 15.20
N ASP A 143 -0.87 -34.76 15.70
CA ASP A 143 -1.05 -33.31 15.70
C ASP A 143 -0.20 -32.58 14.65
N GLY A 144 0.62 -33.29 13.86
CA GLY A 144 1.51 -32.63 12.90
C GLY A 144 2.53 -33.53 12.21
N ILE A 145 3.51 -32.90 11.55
CA ILE A 145 4.61 -33.57 10.86
C ILE A 145 5.93 -33.15 11.52
N LEU A 146 6.74 -34.12 11.93
CA LEU A 146 8.02 -33.91 12.60
C LEU A 146 9.19 -34.41 11.75
N ARG A 147 10.30 -33.66 11.74
CA ARG A 147 11.57 -34.12 11.15
C ARG A 147 12.35 -34.94 12.17
N ILE A 148 12.72 -36.16 11.81
CA ILE A 148 13.62 -37.03 12.61
C ILE A 148 15.04 -36.97 12.05
N LYS A 149 16.04 -37.12 12.92
CA LYS A 149 17.47 -37.00 12.60
C LYS A 149 18.08 -38.34 12.21
#